data_AF-A0A7W0W862-F1
#
_entry.id   AF-A0A7W0W862-F1
#
_cell.length_a   1.000
_cell.length_b   1.000
_cell.length_c   1.000
_cell.angle_alpha   90.00
_cell.angle_beta   90.00
_cell.angle_gamma   90.00
#
_symmetry.space_group_name_H-M   'P 1'
#
loop_
_entity.id
_entity.type
_entity.pdbx_description
1 polymer ?
#
loop_
_entity_poly.entity_id
_entity_poly.type
_entity_poly.pdbx_seq_one_letter_code
_entity_poly.pdbx_strand_id
1 'polypeptide(L)'
;MHLLDTDTLTHLWAGNERVAQRLQMVADPDVATTVVTKAEVLRGRIDFLLKAATGPEVVRAQQLFTRTEDAFAQILVIAFDSGAAEHFERLRATKGLAKVGRADLLIASIALAQRAIIVTRNLRHFRQIPGVTSINWVD
;
A
#
# COMPACT_ATOMS: atom_id res chain seq x y z
N MET A 1 14.34 -0.14 -0.22
CA MET A 1 13.05 -0.07 -0.92
C MET A 1 12.03 0.63 -0.03
N HIS A 2 11.18 1.46 -0.62
CA HIS A 2 10.07 2.13 0.06
C HIS A 2 8.74 1.53 -0.41
N LEU A 3 7.94 1.02 0.51
CA LEU A 3 6.62 0.45 0.24
C LEU A 3 5.54 1.49 0.50
N LEU A 4 4.94 2.00 -0.56
CA LEU A 4 3.87 2.99 -0.50
C LEU A 4 2.54 2.33 -0.13
N ASP A 5 1.93 2.83 0.94
CA ASP A 5 0.57 2.51 1.36
C ASP A 5 -0.48 3.25 0.50
N THR A 6 -1.76 2.87 0.61
CA THR A 6 -2.89 3.37 -0.17
C THR A 6 -2.99 4.90 -0.17
N ASP A 7 -2.87 5.51 1.00
CA ASP A 7 -2.94 6.97 1.14
C ASP A 7 -1.80 7.64 0.36
N THR A 8 -0.57 7.13 0.51
CA THR A 8 0.60 7.69 -0.16
C THR A 8 0.49 7.54 -1.68
N LEU A 9 0.01 6.40 -2.19
CA LEU A 9 -0.25 6.20 -3.63
C LEU A 9 -1.30 7.18 -4.16
N THR A 10 -2.36 7.40 -3.39
CA THR A 10 -3.42 8.34 -3.78
C THR A 10 -2.86 9.76 -3.91
N HIS A 11 -2.02 10.19 -2.97
CA HIS A 11 -1.34 11.49 -3.05
C HIS A 11 -0.35 11.56 -4.21
N LEU A 12 0.39 10.48 -4.47
CA LEU A 12 1.30 10.40 -5.61
C LEU A 12 0.56 10.58 -6.94
N TRP A 13 -0.53 9.83 -7.16
CA TRP A 13 -1.32 9.92 -8.39
C TRP A 13 -2.13 11.21 -8.52
N ALA A 14 -2.40 11.88 -7.40
CA ALA A 14 -2.98 13.22 -7.38
C ALA A 14 -1.96 14.33 -7.68
N GLY A 15 -0.67 14.00 -7.86
CA GLY A 15 0.38 14.97 -8.15
C GLY A 15 0.81 15.81 -6.95
N ASN A 16 0.70 15.28 -5.73
CA ASN A 16 1.13 15.99 -4.52
C ASN A 16 2.64 16.30 -4.57
N GLU A 17 2.99 17.59 -4.61
CA GLU A 17 4.36 18.07 -4.77
C GLU A 17 5.31 17.57 -3.69
N ARG A 18 4.85 17.41 -2.44
CA ARG A 18 5.70 16.90 -1.35
C ARG A 18 6.07 15.45 -1.57
N VAL A 19 5.09 14.63 -1.96
CA VAL A 19 5.33 13.22 -2.26
C VAL A 19 6.23 13.10 -3.49
N ALA A 20 6.03 13.93 -4.51
CA ALA A 20 6.88 13.98 -5.70
C ALA A 20 8.34 14.40 -5.37
N GLN A 21 8.52 15.42 -4.52
CA GLN A 21 9.85 15.85 -4.06
C GLN A 21 10.54 14.75 -3.24
N ARG A 22 9.82 14.08 -2.34
CA ARG A 22 10.35 12.92 -1.61
C ARG A 22 10.74 11.80 -2.56
N LEU A 23 9.93 11.52 -3.57
CA LEU A 23 10.25 10.55 -4.61
C LEU A 23 11.55 10.90 -5.36
N GLN A 24 11.74 12.18 -5.70
CA GLN A 24 12.95 12.68 -6.37
C GLN A 24 14.20 12.66 -5.49
N MET A 25 14.04 12.80 -4.17
CA MET A 25 15.15 12.74 -3.20
C MET A 25 15.60 11.30 -2.89
N VAL A 26 14.81 10.30 -3.30
CA VAL A 26 15.15 8.89 -3.13
C VAL A 26 15.79 8.40 -4.43
N ALA A 27 17.10 8.58 -4.56
CA ALA A 27 17.89 7.83 -5.53
C ALA A 27 18.31 6.49 -4.89
N ASP A 28 17.87 5.38 -5.49
CA ASP A 28 18.16 3.97 -5.15
C ASP A 28 18.25 3.68 -3.63
N PRO A 29 17.15 3.24 -2.98
CA PRO A 29 16.47 2.02 -3.40
C PRO A 29 14.97 2.14 -3.71
N ASP A 30 14.58 1.40 -4.75
CA ASP A 30 13.27 1.25 -5.42
C ASP A 30 12.02 1.62 -4.59
N VAL A 31 11.11 2.33 -5.24
CA VAL A 31 9.77 2.63 -4.74
C VAL A 31 8.79 1.60 -5.30
N ALA A 32 8.07 0.95 -4.39
CA ALA A 32 7.13 -0.10 -4.72
C ALA A 32 5.86 0.03 -3.88
N THR A 33 4.87 -0.79 -4.16
CA THR A 33 3.72 -1.02 -3.29
C THR A 33 3.54 -2.52 -3.06
N THR A 34 2.58 -2.92 -2.23
CA THR A 34 2.32 -4.33 -1.95
C THR A 34 1.12 -4.84 -2.73
N VAL A 35 1.08 -6.16 -2.98
CA VAL A 35 -0.10 -6.82 -3.51
C VAL A 35 -1.33 -6.62 -2.62
N VAL A 36 -1.14 -6.44 -1.30
CA VAL A 36 -2.20 -6.17 -0.33
C VAL A 36 -2.83 -4.80 -0.61
N THR A 37 -2.00 -3.76 -0.71
CA THR A 37 -2.43 -2.41 -1.07
C THR A 37 -3.14 -2.39 -2.43
N LYS A 38 -2.58 -3.08 -3.44
CA LYS A 38 -3.22 -3.22 -4.76
C LYS A 38 -4.60 -3.87 -4.65
N ALA A 39 -4.72 -4.96 -3.90
CA ALA A 39 -5.99 -5.66 -3.72
C ALA A 39 -7.04 -4.78 -3.03
N GLU A 40 -6.67 -4.00 -2.01
CA GLU A 40 -7.59 -3.10 -1.31
C GLU A 40 -8.13 -1.99 -2.23
N VAL A 41 -7.23 -1.36 -2.98
CA VAL A 41 -7.60 -0.28 -3.92
C VAL A 41 -8.48 -0.83 -5.04
N LEU A 42 -8.09 -1.94 -5.67
CA LEU A 42 -8.88 -2.54 -6.75
C LEU A 42 -10.24 -3.03 -6.26
N ARG A 43 -10.34 -3.60 -5.05
CA ARG A 43 -11.62 -3.97 -4.44
C ARG A 43 -12.56 -2.76 -4.37
N GLY A 44 -12.08 -1.61 -3.90
CA GLY A 44 -12.88 -0.38 -3.86
C GLY A 44 -13.34 0.09 -5.25
N ARG A 45 -12.49 -0.04 -6.28
CA ARG A 45 -12.85 0.30 -7.66
C ARG A 45 -13.86 -0.67 -8.27
N ILE A 46 -13.70 -1.96 -8.02
CA ILE A 46 -14.64 -3.02 -8.44
C ILE A 46 -16.00 -2.78 -7.80
N ASP A 47 -16.03 -2.56 -6.48
CA ASP A 47 -17.28 -2.29 -5.75
C ASP A 47 -17.98 -1.04 -6.30
N PHE A 48 -17.24 0.02 -6.61
CA PHE A 48 -17.82 1.23 -7.18
C PHE A 48 -18.40 0.99 -8.60
N LEU A 49 -17.68 0.26 -9.45
CA LEU A 49 -18.14 -0.08 -10.80
C LEU A 49 -19.40 -0.94 -10.78
N LEU A 50 -19.45 -1.97 -9.94
CA LEU A 50 -20.57 -2.90 -9.89
C LEU A 50 -21.82 -2.31 -9.20
N LYS A 51 -21.66 -1.28 -8.37
CA LYS A 51 -22.77 -0.61 -7.66
C LYS A 51 -23.26 0.68 -8.34
N ALA A 52 -22.64 1.10 -9.44
CA ALA A 52 -23.03 2.31 -10.16
C ALA A 52 -24.50 2.21 -10.63
N ALA A 53 -25.31 3.21 -10.32
CA ALA A 53 -26.77 3.16 -10.51
C ALA A 53 -27.21 3.78 -11.84
N THR A 54 -26.38 4.63 -12.44
CA THR A 54 -26.70 5.36 -13.68
C THR A 54 -25.65 5.18 -14.76
N GLY A 55 -26.03 5.34 -16.03
CA GLY A 55 -25.08 5.29 -17.16
C GLY A 55 -23.86 6.21 -16.97
N PRO A 56 -24.03 7.49 -16.59
CA PRO A 56 -22.91 8.39 -16.29
C PRO A 56 -22.01 7.89 -15.15
N GLU A 57 -22.59 7.30 -14.10
CA GLU A 57 -21.81 6.71 -13.01
C GLU A 57 -21.01 5.49 -13.46
N VAL A 58 -21.59 4.63 -14.31
CA VAL A 58 -20.88 3.46 -14.87
C VAL A 58 -19.67 3.92 -15.69
N VAL A 59 -19.84 4.92 -16.56
CA VAL A 59 -18.74 5.50 -17.35
C VAL A 59 -17.64 6.05 -16.42
N ARG A 60 -18.01 6.81 -15.39
CA ARG A 60 -17.05 7.36 -14.43
C ARG A 60 -16.32 6.26 -13.66
N ALA A 61 -17.05 5.25 -13.18
CA ALA A 61 -16.48 4.15 -12.42
C ALA A 61 -15.53 3.31 -13.27
N GLN A 62 -15.90 3.05 -14.53
CA GLN A 62 -15.05 2.34 -15.49
C GLN A 62 -13.76 3.14 -15.77
N GLN A 63 -13.85 4.45 -16.00
CA GLN A 63 -12.66 5.30 -16.18
C GLN A 63 -11.74 5.28 -14.96
N LEU A 64 -12.30 5.33 -13.74
CA LEU A 64 -11.51 5.28 -12.51
C LEU A 64 -10.86 3.91 -12.31
N PHE A 65 -11.55 2.83 -12.63
CA PHE A 65 -11.01 1.47 -12.58
C PHE A 65 -9.82 1.34 -13.54
N THR A 66 -10.00 1.65 -14.83
CA THR A 66 -8.94 1.56 -15.84
C THR A 66 -7.73 2.41 -15.48
N ARG A 67 -7.93 3.68 -15.08
CA ARG A 67 -6.82 4.55 -14.65
C ARG A 67 -6.05 3.99 -13.45
N THR A 68 -6.74 3.32 -12.53
CA THR A 68 -6.09 2.71 -11.36
C THR A 68 -5.26 1.49 -11.77
N GLU A 69 -5.74 0.68 -12.71
CA GLU A 69 -4.95 -0.43 -13.26
C GLU A 69 -3.70 0.07 -14.00
N ASP A 70 -3.84 1.08 -14.85
CA ASP A 70 -2.72 1.71 -15.57
C ASP A 70 -1.68 2.26 -14.59
N ALA A 71 -2.13 2.91 -13.51
CA ALA A 71 -1.24 3.44 -12.49
C ALA A 71 -0.49 2.33 -11.72
N PHE A 72 -1.14 1.21 -11.43
CA PHE A 72 -0.46 0.03 -10.86
C PHE A 72 0.48 -0.67 -11.84
N ALA A 73 0.31 -0.50 -13.15
CA ALA A 73 1.26 -1.02 -14.14
C ALA A 73 2.57 -0.22 -14.18
N GLN A 74 2.58 1.01 -13.63
CA GLN A 74 3.75 1.90 -13.61
C GLN A 74 4.58 1.82 -12.32
N ILE A 75 4.16 1.02 -11.33
CA ILE A 75 4.87 0.85 -10.07
C ILE A 75 5.11 -0.63 -9.77
N LEU A 76 6.27 -0.95 -9.20
CA LEU A 76 6.56 -2.30 -8.75
C LEU A 76 5.56 -2.72 -7.67
N VAL A 77 4.93 -3.88 -7.84
CA VAL A 77 4.01 -4.47 -6.86
C VAL A 77 4.67 -5.72 -6.26
N ILE A 78 5.03 -5.64 -4.99
CA ILE A 78 5.66 -6.73 -4.26
C ILE A 78 4.60 -7.77 -3.86
N ALA A 79 4.84 -9.01 -4.29
CA ALA A 79 4.01 -10.15 -3.95
C ALA A 79 4.18 -10.57 -2.48
N PHE A 80 3.18 -11.30 -1.97
CA PHE A 80 3.29 -11.97 -0.68
C PHE A 80 3.91 -13.36 -0.91
N ASP A 81 5.21 -13.49 -0.68
CA ASP A 81 5.98 -14.71 -0.90
C ASP A 81 6.13 -15.56 0.37
N SER A 82 6.92 -16.64 0.30
CA SER A 82 7.21 -17.51 1.44
C SER A 82 7.96 -16.80 2.56
N GLY A 83 8.83 -15.84 2.24
CA GLY A 83 9.52 -15.02 3.24
C GLY A 83 8.54 -14.15 4.03
N ALA A 84 7.60 -13.50 3.33
CA ALA A 84 6.51 -12.77 3.97
C ALA A 84 5.63 -13.69 4.83
N ALA A 85 5.36 -14.92 4.37
CA ALA A 85 4.58 -15.90 5.14
C ALA A 85 5.25 -16.27 6.48
N GLU A 86 6.57 -16.49 6.51
CA GLU A 86 7.32 -16.75 7.75
C GLU A 86 7.27 -15.57 8.72
N HIS A 87 7.36 -14.34 8.21
CA HIS A 87 7.16 -13.15 9.04
C HIS A 87 5.73 -13.05 9.57
N PHE A 88 4.72 -13.36 8.75
CA PHE A 88 3.32 -13.32 9.15
C PHE A 88 3.01 -14.28 10.30
N GLU A 89 3.45 -15.53 10.23
CA GLU A 89 3.22 -16.49 11.31
C GLU A 89 3.91 -16.05 12.62
N ARG A 90 5.13 -15.51 12.54
CA ARG A 90 5.82 -14.94 13.72
C ARG A 90 5.08 -13.75 14.31
N LEU A 91 4.64 -12.81 13.48
CA LEU A 91 3.89 -11.64 13.95
C LEU A 91 2.55 -12.05 14.58
N ARG A 92 1.85 -13.02 13.98
CA ARG A 92 0.58 -13.54 14.52
C ARG A 92 0.75 -14.23 15.87
N ALA A 93 1.87 -14.91 16.09
CA ALA A 93 2.20 -15.54 17.36
C ALA A 93 2.69 -14.54 18.43
N THR A 94 3.01 -13.30 18.04
CA THR A 94 3.54 -12.28 18.95
C THR A 94 2.44 -11.69 19.83
N LYS A 95 2.58 -11.83 21.15
CA LYS A 95 1.63 -11.28 22.13
C LYS A 95 1.54 -9.76 21.98
N GLY A 96 0.32 -9.23 21.92
CA GLY A 96 0.06 -7.79 21.78
C GLY A 96 -0.24 -7.34 20.35
N LEU A 97 0.08 -8.14 19.33
CA LEU A 97 -0.23 -7.79 17.93
C LEU A 97 -1.62 -8.27 17.46
N ALA A 98 -2.39 -8.94 18.32
CA ALA A 98 -3.73 -9.44 17.99
C ALA A 98 -4.75 -8.35 17.62
N LYS A 99 -4.48 -7.08 18.00
CA LYS A 99 -5.32 -5.92 17.68
C LYS A 99 -4.88 -5.18 16.41
N VAL A 100 -3.73 -5.56 15.82
CA VAL A 100 -3.24 -4.97 14.57
C VAL A 100 -4.16 -5.41 13.44
N GLY A 101 -4.49 -4.49 12.53
CA GLY A 101 -5.31 -4.80 11.36
C GLY A 101 -4.69 -5.92 10.52
N ARG A 102 -5.52 -6.78 9.95
CA ARG A 102 -5.04 -7.89 9.10
C ARG A 102 -4.21 -7.38 7.91
N ALA A 103 -4.65 -6.31 7.25
CA ALA A 103 -3.93 -5.70 6.15
C ALA A 103 -2.57 -5.16 6.60
N ASP A 104 -2.53 -4.40 7.71
CA ASP A 104 -1.30 -3.88 8.29
C ASP A 104 -0.30 -5.00 8.60
N LEU A 105 -0.77 -6.13 9.16
CA LEU A 105 0.10 -7.29 9.40
C LEU A 105 0.66 -7.89 8.11
N LEU A 106 -0.16 -8.04 7.06
CA LEU A 106 0.31 -8.57 5.77
C LEU A 106 1.32 -7.63 5.10
N ILE A 107 1.07 -6.32 5.14
CA ILE A 107 1.99 -5.30 4.63
C ILE A 107 3.30 -5.31 5.42
N ALA A 108 3.21 -5.36 6.76
CA ALA A 108 4.37 -5.45 7.64
C ALA A 108 5.21 -6.70 7.37
N SER A 109 4.56 -7.85 7.13
CA SER A 109 5.24 -9.09 6.77
C SER A 109 6.05 -8.98 5.49
N ILE A 110 5.47 -8.36 4.43
CA ILE A 110 6.20 -8.08 3.19
C ILE A 110 7.36 -7.12 3.47
N ALA A 111 7.11 -6.04 4.22
CA ALA A 111 8.14 -5.05 4.53
C ALA A 111 9.34 -5.66 5.27
N LEU A 112 9.10 -6.54 6.24
CA LEU A 112 10.15 -7.22 6.99
C LEU A 112 10.94 -8.18 6.09
N ALA A 113 10.26 -8.98 5.28
CA ALA A 113 10.91 -9.92 4.35
C ALA A 113 11.84 -9.20 3.36
N GLN A 114 11.41 -8.03 2.89
CA GLN A 114 12.15 -7.23 1.91
C GLN A 114 13.09 -6.19 2.54
N ARG A 115 13.18 -6.13 3.87
CA ARG A 115 13.93 -5.09 4.62
C ARG A 115 13.56 -3.67 4.16
N ALA A 116 12.29 -3.46 3.87
CA ALA A 116 11.77 -2.24 3.27
C ALA A 116 11.20 -1.28 4.33
N ILE A 117 11.12 0.00 3.96
CA ILE A 117 10.51 1.04 4.78
C ILE A 117 9.08 1.27 4.31
N ILE A 118 8.11 1.21 5.22
CA ILE A 118 6.71 1.50 4.92
C ILE A 118 6.49 3.02 4.88
N VAL A 119 5.97 3.53 3.78
CA VAL A 119 5.61 4.94 3.64
C VAL A 119 4.11 5.11 3.83
N THR A 120 3.72 5.64 4.99
CA THR A 120 2.31 5.78 5.39
C THR A 120 2.11 7.00 6.28
N ARG A 121 0.93 7.60 6.20
CA ARG A 121 0.51 8.66 7.14
C ARG A 121 0.18 8.09 8.51
N ASN A 122 -0.29 6.83 8.56
CA ASN A 122 -0.77 6.19 9.77
C ASN A 122 0.34 5.46 10.54
N LEU A 123 1.43 6.17 10.86
CA LEU A 123 2.62 5.58 11.50
C LEU A 123 2.31 4.75 12.75
N ARG A 124 1.26 5.12 13.49
CA ARG A 124 0.80 4.41 14.69
C ARG A 124 0.48 2.92 14.45
N HIS A 125 -0.03 2.55 13.27
CA HIS A 125 -0.41 1.16 12.98
C HIS A 125 0.82 0.24 12.90
N PHE A 126 1.93 0.78 12.42
CA PHE A 126 3.17 0.01 12.18
C PHE A 126 4.20 0.16 13.30
N ARG A 127 4.19 1.25 14.07
CA ARG A 127 5.12 1.48 15.19
C ARG A 127 5.06 0.42 16.29
N GLN A 128 3.91 -0.25 16.44
CA GLN A 128 3.73 -1.33 17.41
C GLN A 128 4.32 -2.67 16.93
N ILE A 129 4.68 -2.80 15.65
CA ILE A 129 5.15 -4.05 15.05
C ILE A 129 6.70 -4.09 15.14
N PRO A 130 7.29 -5.04 15.88
CA PRO A 130 8.73 -5.10 16.05
C PRO A 130 9.49 -5.25 14.72
N GLY A 131 10.58 -4.49 14.56
CA GLY A 131 11.46 -4.54 13.39
C GLY A 131 10.95 -3.80 12.16
N VAL A 132 9.70 -3.33 12.16
CA VAL A 132 9.15 -2.54 11.04
C VAL A 132 9.66 -1.11 11.13
N THR A 133 10.14 -0.58 9.99
CA THR A 133 10.47 0.84 9.84
C THR A 133 9.36 1.52 9.04
N SER A 134 8.85 2.65 9.53
CA SER A 134 7.84 3.44 8.83
C SER A 134 8.13 4.94 8.87
N ILE A 135 7.82 5.63 7.78
CA ILE A 135 8.02 7.07 7.59
C ILE A 135 6.81 7.72 6.92
N ASN A 136 6.62 9.02 7.14
CA ASN A 136 5.55 9.79 6.54
C ASN A 136 6.13 10.77 5.50
N TRP A 137 5.56 10.79 4.29
CA TRP A 137 5.96 11.67 3.19
C TRP A 137 4.92 12.73 2.83
N VAL A 138 3.71 12.62 3.34
CA VAL A 138 2.57 13.45 2.91
C VAL A 138 2.45 14.72 3.76
N ASP A 139 2.65 14.60 5.07
CA ASP A 139 2.42 15.68 6.03
C ASP A 139 3.58 16.67 6.15
#